data_AF-A0A1Q3L023-F1
#
_entry.id   AF-A0A1Q3L023-F1
#
_cell.length_a   1.000
_cell.length_b   1.000
_cell.length_c   1.000
_cell.angle_alpha   90.00
_cell.angle_beta   90.00
_cell.angle_gamma   90.00
#
_symmetry.space_group_name_H-M   'P 1'
#
loop_
_entity.id
_entity.type
_entity.pdbx_description
1 polymer ?
#
loop_
_entity_poly.entity_id
_entity_poly.type
_entity_poly.pdbx_seq_one_letter_code
_entity_poly.pdbx_strand_id
1 'polypeptide(L)'
;MDKRKYIYIALPISIALVIVYLCCLLPPNDIPEINSPFPFPVDKLVHFLMYVGFAGATFVAYTHLTINAKQFRYLIAFFWSLVIPILFGGLIEIIQAKYCPGRSGDWFDLLADALGSLFIIPLAVFYKRFLEKRNGNR
;
A
#
# COMPACT_ATOMS: atom_id res chain seq x y z
N MET A 1 9.37 -18.50 18.74
CA MET A 1 8.85 -17.87 17.52
C MET A 1 9.60 -16.56 17.28
N ASP A 2 10.16 -16.36 16.10
CA ASP A 2 11.14 -15.29 15.83
C ASP A 2 10.50 -13.89 15.91
N LYS A 3 11.00 -13.01 16.81
CA LYS A 3 10.41 -11.69 17.10
C LYS A 3 10.27 -10.81 15.85
N ARG A 4 11.15 -11.03 14.85
CA ARG A 4 11.15 -10.30 13.58
C ARG A 4 9.85 -10.49 12.78
N LYS A 5 9.19 -11.65 12.88
CA LYS A 5 7.95 -11.93 12.14
C LYS A 5 6.80 -11.00 12.54
N TYR A 6 6.71 -10.63 13.82
CA TYR A 6 5.67 -9.74 14.31
C TYR A 6 5.79 -8.34 13.74
N ILE A 7 7.03 -7.83 13.58
CA ILE A 7 7.27 -6.51 13.00
C ILE A 7 6.80 -6.46 11.56
N TYR A 8 7.09 -7.50 10.78
CA TYR A 8 6.68 -7.59 9.38
C TYR A 8 5.16 -7.70 9.20
N ILE A 9 4.45 -8.33 10.13
CA ILE A 9 2.98 -8.40 10.11
C ILE A 9 2.36 -7.09 10.61
N ALA A 10 2.93 -6.50 11.66
CA ALA A 10 2.42 -5.26 12.25
C ALA A 10 2.53 -4.08 11.29
N LEU A 11 3.59 -3.98 10.49
CA LEU A 11 3.82 -2.86 9.59
C LEU A 11 2.66 -2.59 8.59
N PRO A 12 2.23 -3.55 7.73
CA PRO A 12 1.10 -3.31 6.83
C PRO A 12 -0.21 -3.07 7.58
N ILE A 13 -0.41 -3.69 8.75
CA ILE A 13 -1.60 -3.45 9.58
C ILE A 13 -1.60 -2.01 10.09
N SER A 14 -0.49 -1.52 10.62
CA SER A 14 -0.36 -0.13 11.08
C SER A 14 -0.62 0.86 9.94
N ILE A 15 -0.12 0.60 8.73
CA ILE A 15 -0.39 1.45 7.56
C ILE A 15 -1.88 1.43 7.20
N ALA A 16 -2.51 0.25 7.18
CA ALA A 16 -3.95 0.14 6.91
C ALA A 16 -4.80 0.92 7.94
N LEU A 17 -4.43 0.88 9.22
CA LEU A 17 -5.09 1.66 10.27
C LEU A 17 -4.90 3.17 10.07
N VAL A 18 -3.71 3.61 9.66
CA VAL A 18 -3.46 5.02 9.31
C VAL A 18 -4.32 5.44 8.13
N ILE A 19 -4.44 4.62 7.09
CA ILE A 19 -5.31 4.90 5.93
C ILE A 19 -6.77 5.06 6.37
N VAL A 20 -7.29 4.12 7.18
CA VAL A 20 -8.66 4.22 7.73
C VAL A 20 -8.84 5.50 8.52
N TYR A 21 -7.88 5.86 9.36
CA TYR A 21 -7.93 7.09 10.14
C TYR A 21 -7.99 8.33 9.24
N LEU A 22 -7.10 8.43 8.26
CA LEU A 22 -7.01 9.59 7.35
C LEU A 22 -8.22 9.71 6.43
N CYS A 23 -8.68 8.60 5.85
CA CYS A 23 -9.75 8.59 4.86
C CYS A 23 -11.15 8.67 5.48
N CYS A 24 -11.38 8.02 6.63
CA CYS A 24 -12.72 7.85 7.20
C CYS A 24 -12.97 8.63 8.49
N LEU A 25 -11.95 8.83 9.32
CA LEU A 25 -12.12 9.38 10.67
C LEU A 25 -11.66 10.85 10.78
N LEU A 26 -10.71 11.28 9.96
CA LEU A 26 -10.23 12.66 9.96
C LEU A 26 -11.30 13.59 9.37
N PRO A 27 -11.80 14.57 10.15
CA PRO A 27 -12.78 15.54 9.67
C PRO A 27 -12.25 16.30 8.44
N PRO A 28 -13.04 16.48 7.37
CA PRO A 28 -12.61 17.23 6.19
C PRO A 28 -12.16 18.66 6.53
N ASN A 29 -12.79 19.28 7.53
CA ASN A 29 -12.52 20.66 7.95
C ASN A 29 -11.12 20.85 8.57
N ASP A 30 -10.49 19.76 9.02
CA ASP A 30 -9.14 19.79 9.60
C ASP A 30 -8.05 19.60 8.53
N ILE A 31 -8.43 19.35 7.27
CA ILE A 31 -7.49 19.26 6.15
C ILE A 31 -7.26 20.68 5.61
N PRO A 32 -6.04 21.22 5.71
CA PRO A 32 -5.73 22.53 5.16
C PRO A 32 -5.91 22.50 3.63
N GLU A 33 -6.54 23.52 3.07
CA GLU A 33 -6.59 23.71 1.62
C GLU A 33 -5.17 23.97 1.09
N ILE A 34 -4.59 22.98 0.42
CA ILE A 34 -3.27 23.09 -0.18
C ILE A 34 -3.44 23.63 -1.60
N ASN A 35 -3.12 24.91 -1.79
CA ASN A 35 -2.93 25.49 -3.11
C ASN A 35 -1.65 24.90 -3.72
N SER A 36 -1.82 23.81 -4.48
CA SER A 36 -0.73 23.10 -5.12
C SER A 36 -0.43 23.71 -6.50
N PRO A 37 0.86 23.89 -6.87
CA PRO A 37 1.25 24.28 -8.23
C PRO A 37 1.11 23.13 -9.24
N PHE A 38 0.75 21.92 -8.82
CA PHE A 38 0.57 20.76 -9.69
C PHE A 38 -0.80 20.79 -10.38
N PRO A 39 -0.90 20.26 -11.61
CA PRO A 39 -2.16 20.21 -12.36
C PRO A 39 -3.18 19.18 -11.82
N PHE A 40 -2.85 18.44 -10.76
CA PHE A 40 -3.71 17.43 -10.14
C PHE A 40 -3.95 17.74 -8.65
N PRO A 41 -5.10 17.33 -8.09
CA PRO A 41 -5.39 17.43 -6.66
C PRO A 41 -4.35 16.71 -5.80
N VAL A 42 -3.86 17.36 -4.73
CA VAL A 42 -2.87 16.80 -3.79
C VAL A 42 -3.39 15.54 -3.12
N ASP A 43 -4.68 15.47 -2.88
CA ASP A 43 -5.37 14.32 -2.29
C ASP A 43 -5.07 13.01 -3.05
N LYS A 44 -5.12 13.05 -4.39
CA LYS A 44 -4.80 11.91 -5.26
C LYS A 44 -3.34 11.48 -5.16
N LEU A 45 -2.44 12.42 -4.93
CA LEU A 45 -1.02 12.11 -4.68
C LEU A 45 -0.84 11.46 -3.31
N VAL A 46 -1.58 11.90 -2.30
CA VAL A 46 -1.55 11.28 -0.97
C VAL A 46 -2.07 9.84 -1.05
N HIS A 47 -3.21 9.61 -1.73
CA HIS A 47 -3.72 8.27 -2.05
C HIS A 47 -2.67 7.40 -2.74
N PHE A 48 -2.08 7.89 -3.84
CA PHE A 48 -1.00 7.19 -4.52
C PHE A 48 0.14 6.80 -3.55
N LEU A 49 0.68 7.75 -2.78
CA LEU A 49 1.80 7.50 -1.86
C LEU A 49 1.46 6.55 -0.71
N MET A 50 0.25 6.66 -0.14
CA MET A 50 -0.24 5.74 0.89
C MET A 50 -0.25 4.30 0.38
N TYR A 51 -0.73 4.08 -0.84
CA TYR A 51 -0.82 2.74 -1.43
C TYR A 51 0.51 2.19 -1.95
N VAL A 52 1.44 3.05 -2.38
CA VAL A 52 2.85 2.65 -2.57
C VAL A 52 3.42 2.08 -1.27
N GLY A 53 3.24 2.79 -0.16
CA GLY A 53 3.69 2.36 1.16
C GLY A 53 3.03 1.08 1.62
N PHE A 54 1.71 0.97 1.44
CA PHE A 54 0.93 -0.19 1.87
C PHE A 54 1.25 -1.45 1.06
N ALA A 55 1.33 -1.35 -0.27
CA ALA A 55 1.75 -2.45 -1.14
C ALA A 55 3.21 -2.86 -0.88
N GLY A 56 4.10 -1.90 -0.68
CA GLY A 56 5.50 -2.13 -0.31
C GLY A 56 5.64 -2.90 1.00
N ALA A 57 4.94 -2.45 2.05
CA ALA A 57 4.93 -3.14 3.34
C ALA A 57 4.37 -4.55 3.24
N THR A 58 3.29 -4.75 2.48
CA THR A 58 2.69 -6.06 2.24
C THR A 58 3.66 -6.99 1.51
N PHE A 59 4.39 -6.50 0.52
CA PHE A 59 5.39 -7.26 -0.21
C PHE A 59 6.58 -7.67 0.66
N VAL A 60 7.13 -6.74 1.44
CA VAL A 60 8.20 -7.03 2.40
C VAL A 60 7.73 -8.05 3.44
N ALA A 61 6.50 -7.91 3.94
CA ALA A 61 5.92 -8.86 4.88
C ALA A 61 5.82 -10.27 4.27
N TYR A 62 5.21 -10.39 3.09
CA TYR A 62 5.05 -11.68 2.42
C TYR A 62 6.40 -12.32 2.09
N THR A 63 7.35 -11.57 1.55
CA THR A 63 8.68 -12.08 1.20
C THR A 63 9.44 -12.57 2.43
N HIS A 64 9.44 -11.82 3.53
CA HIS A 64 10.11 -12.24 4.77
C HIS A 64 9.44 -13.42 5.48
N LEU A 65 8.10 -13.52 5.43
CA LEU A 65 7.37 -14.64 6.01
C LEU A 65 7.53 -15.93 5.17
N THR A 66 7.85 -15.80 3.88
CA THR A 66 7.97 -16.93 2.94
C THR A 66 9.42 -17.31 2.58
N ILE A 67 10.43 -16.64 3.15
CA ILE A 67 11.87 -16.76 2.82
C ILE A 67 12.43 -18.20 2.80
N ASN A 68 11.87 -19.13 3.57
CA ASN A 68 12.31 -20.53 3.61
C ASN A 68 11.64 -21.43 2.55
N ALA A 69 10.82 -20.88 1.66
CA ALA A 69 10.06 -21.64 0.69
C ALA A 69 10.40 -21.22 -0.75
N LYS A 70 10.44 -22.22 -1.64
CA LYS A 70 10.92 -22.18 -3.03
C LYS A 70 10.46 -20.97 -3.86
N GLN A 71 11.24 -20.68 -4.91
CA GLN A 71 11.11 -19.58 -5.90
C GLN A 71 9.68 -19.29 -6.42
N PHE A 72 8.79 -20.29 -6.46
CA PHE A 72 7.39 -20.16 -6.90
C PHE A 72 6.56 -19.16 -6.05
N ARG A 73 7.03 -18.78 -4.85
CA ARG A 73 6.32 -17.86 -3.96
C ARG A 73 6.53 -16.36 -4.22
N TYR A 74 7.51 -15.94 -5.02
CA TYR A 74 7.69 -14.51 -5.32
C TYR A 74 6.56 -13.94 -6.19
N LEU A 75 6.09 -14.72 -7.16
CA LEU A 75 4.92 -14.37 -7.98
C LEU A 75 3.65 -14.27 -7.12
N ILE A 76 3.50 -15.18 -6.15
CA ILE A 76 2.37 -15.17 -5.21
C ILE A 76 2.45 -13.97 -4.28
N ALA A 77 3.64 -13.66 -3.74
CA ALA A 77 3.86 -12.48 -2.91
C ALA A 77 3.56 -11.19 -3.69
N PHE A 78 4.04 -11.08 -4.93
CA PHE A 78 3.74 -9.97 -5.82
C PHE A 78 2.23 -9.82 -6.07
N PHE A 79 1.57 -10.92 -6.46
CA PHE A 79 0.13 -10.94 -6.73
C PHE A 79 -0.68 -10.44 -5.52
N TRP A 80 -0.42 -10.97 -4.33
CA TRP A 80 -1.14 -10.56 -3.12
C TRP A 80 -0.80 -9.15 -2.66
N SER A 81 0.42 -8.67 -2.91
CA SER A 81 0.83 -7.30 -2.58
C SER A 81 0.17 -6.25 -3.48
N LEU A 82 -0.43 -6.67 -4.59
CA LEU A 82 -1.20 -5.82 -5.48
C LEU A 82 -2.70 -5.94 -5.21
N VAL A 83 -3.19 -7.18 -5.06
CA VAL A 83 -4.62 -7.45 -4.86
C VAL A 83 -5.11 -6.95 -3.51
N ILE A 84 -4.38 -7.18 -2.41
CA ILE A 84 -4.83 -6.80 -1.07
C ILE A 84 -5.01 -5.28 -0.95
N PRO A 85 -4.02 -4.43 -1.32
CA PRO A 85 -4.21 -2.99 -1.26
C PRO A 85 -5.35 -2.50 -2.16
N ILE A 86 -5.45 -2.96 -3.41
CA ILE A 86 -6.51 -2.50 -4.32
C ILE A 86 -7.91 -2.83 -3.78
N LEU A 87 -8.11 -4.05 -3.27
CA LEU A 87 -9.39 -4.44 -2.67
C LEU A 87 -9.68 -3.63 -1.41
N PHE A 88 -8.65 -3.35 -0.61
CA PHE A 88 -8.77 -2.52 0.57
C PHE A 88 -9.18 -1.08 0.22
N GLY A 89 -8.55 -0.46 -0.78
CA GLY A 89 -8.93 0.87 -1.27
C GLY A 89 -10.34 0.93 -1.81
N GLY A 90 -10.71 -0.03 -2.65
CA GLY A 90 -12.10 -0.13 -3.13
C GLY A 90 -13.11 -0.27 -1.99
N LEU A 91 -12.78 -1.01 -0.93
CA LEU A 91 -13.63 -1.11 0.25
C LEU A 91 -13.71 0.22 1.01
N ILE A 92 -12.60 0.92 1.17
CA ILE A 92 -12.56 2.24 1.83
C ILE A 92 -13.40 3.26 1.07
N GLU A 93 -13.30 3.31 -0.26
CA GLU A 93 -14.12 4.20 -1.10
C GLU A 93 -15.63 3.93 -0.93
N ILE A 94 -16.02 2.65 -0.92
CA ILE A 94 -17.42 2.25 -0.68
C ILE A 94 -17.86 2.65 0.73
N ILE A 95 -16.99 2.49 1.73
CA ILE A 95 -17.28 2.88 3.11
C ILE A 95 -17.44 4.40 3.20
N GLN A 96 -16.54 5.17 2.60
CA GLN A 96 -16.61 6.63 2.60
C GLN A 96 -17.91 7.11 1.97
N ALA A 97 -18.26 6.59 0.79
CA ALA A 97 -19.48 6.96 0.08
C ALA A 97 -20.77 6.64 0.84
N LYS A 98 -20.78 5.60 1.69
CA LYS A 98 -22.01 5.14 2.39
C LYS A 98 -22.09 5.58 3.85
N TYR A 99 -20.96 5.72 4.53
CA TYR A 99 -20.90 5.80 5.99
C TYR A 99 -20.06 6.96 6.53
N CYS A 100 -19.36 7.72 5.69
CA CYS A 100 -18.57 8.88 6.14
C CYS A 100 -19.22 10.19 5.67
N PRO A 101 -19.98 10.90 6.53
CA PRO A 101 -20.61 12.17 6.18
C PRO A 101 -19.54 13.21 5.79
N GLY A 102 -19.72 13.89 4.66
CA GLY A 102 -18.77 14.88 4.17
C GLY A 102 -17.59 14.31 3.38
N ARG A 103 -17.54 12.99 3.16
CA ARG A 103 -16.64 12.35 2.18
C ARG A 103 -17.47 11.81 1.02
N SER A 104 -17.05 12.09 -0.20
CA SER A 104 -17.56 11.41 -1.40
C SER A 104 -16.52 10.38 -1.82
N GLY A 105 -16.90 9.10 -1.93
CA GLY A 105 -16.01 8.14 -2.57
C GLY A 105 -15.79 8.56 -4.04
N ASP A 106 -14.54 8.57 -4.48
CA ASP A 106 -14.13 8.98 -5.83
C ASP A 106 -13.44 7.81 -6.55
N TRP A 107 -13.93 7.48 -7.74
CA TRP A 107 -13.29 6.48 -8.60
C TRP A 107 -11.86 6.88 -8.99
N PHE A 108 -11.53 8.18 -8.99
CA PHE A 108 -10.16 8.64 -9.19
C PHE A 108 -9.22 8.37 -8.01
N ASP A 109 -9.76 8.28 -6.79
CA ASP A 109 -8.97 7.89 -5.61
C ASP A 109 -8.68 6.39 -5.65
N LEU A 110 -9.66 5.57 -6.04
CA LEU A 110 -9.41 4.15 -6.33
C LEU A 110 -8.38 3.95 -7.44
N LEU A 111 -8.39 4.79 -8.48
CA LEU A 111 -7.38 4.75 -9.54
C LEU A 111 -5.99 5.12 -8.99
N ALA A 112 -5.88 6.14 -8.15
CA ALA A 112 -4.64 6.52 -7.50
C ALA A 112 -4.09 5.40 -6.59
N ASP A 113 -4.97 4.76 -5.81
CA ASP A 113 -4.66 3.60 -4.97
C ASP A 113 -4.12 2.42 -5.80
N ALA A 114 -4.76 2.15 -6.94
CA ALA A 114 -4.33 1.08 -7.85
C ALA A 114 -2.99 1.38 -8.51
N LEU A 115 -2.76 2.62 -8.95
CA LEU A 115 -1.47 3.05 -9.50
C LEU A 115 -0.35 3.00 -8.45
N GLY A 116 -0.63 3.43 -7.22
CA GLY A 116 0.31 3.33 -6.10
C GLY A 116 0.67 1.87 -5.80
N SER A 117 -0.33 0.98 -5.81
CA SER A 117 -0.13 -0.45 -5.62
C SER A 117 0.69 -1.09 -6.74
N LEU A 118 0.50 -0.65 -8.00
CA LEU A 118 1.28 -1.10 -9.16
C LEU A 118 2.76 -0.71 -9.09
N PHE A 119 3.10 0.34 -8.32
CA PHE A 119 4.48 0.76 -8.09
C PHE A 119 5.33 -0.32 -7.39
N ILE A 120 4.72 -1.40 -6.93
CA ILE A 120 5.43 -2.56 -6.41
C ILE A 120 6.25 -3.31 -7.48
N ILE A 121 5.92 -3.16 -8.76
CA ILE A 121 6.63 -3.79 -9.89
C ILE A 121 8.13 -3.44 -9.90
N PRO A 122 8.53 -2.16 -9.99
CA PRO A 122 9.96 -1.80 -9.97
C PRO A 122 10.63 -2.20 -8.66
N LEU A 123 9.93 -2.10 -7.51
CA LEU A 123 10.48 -2.49 -6.21
C LEU A 123 10.79 -4.00 -6.14
N ALA A 124 9.88 -4.84 -6.62
CA ALA A 124 10.05 -6.29 -6.65
C ALA A 124 11.21 -6.70 -7.57
N VAL A 125 11.35 -6.07 -8.74
CA VAL A 125 12.47 -6.30 -9.66
C VAL A 125 13.80 -5.90 -9.02
N PHE A 126 13.85 -4.71 -8.40
CA PHE A 126 15.04 -4.22 -7.70
C PHE A 126 15.43 -5.14 -6.54
N TYR A 127 14.47 -5.55 -5.72
CA TYR A 127 14.69 -6.43 -4.58
C TYR A 127 15.20 -7.81 -5.01
N LYS A 128 14.63 -8.40 -6.07
CA LYS A 128 15.12 -9.66 -6.65
C LYS A 128 16.58 -9.54 -7.09
N ARG A 129 16.93 -8.50 -7.86
CA ARG A 129 18.31 -8.26 -8.31
C ARG A 129 19.28 -8.07 -7.14
N PHE A 130 18.83 -7.37 -6.10
CA PHE A 130 19.62 -7.17 -4.89
C PHE A 130 19.93 -8.50 -4.17
N LEU A 131 18.94 -9.39 -4.06
CA LEU A 131 19.12 -10.72 -3.46
C LEU A 131 20.03 -11.63 -4.30
N GLU A 132 19.87 -11.62 -5.63
CA GLU A 132 20.73 -12.39 -6.54
C GLU A 132 22.20 -11.96 -6.42
N LYS A 133 22.47 -10.65 -6.41
CA LYS A 133 23.82 -10.11 -6.20
C LYS A 133 24.41 -10.51 -4.84
N ARG A 134 23.59 -10.58 -3.78
CA ARG A 134 24.03 -11.00 -2.44
C ARG A 134 24.36 -12.48 -2.36
N ASN A 135 23.64 -13.33 -3.10
CA ASN A 135 23.88 -14.77 -3.11
C ASN A 135 25.04 -15.18 -4.04
N GLY A 136 25.30 -14.45 -5.14
CA GLY A 136 26.45 -14.69 -6.01
C GLY A 136 27.81 -14.22 -5.45
N ASN A 137 27.79 -13.44 -4.36
CA ASN A 137 28.98 -12.99 -3.63
C ASN A 137 29.29 -13.85 -2.39
N ARG A 138 28.63 -14.99 -2.22
CA ARG A 138 28.92 -16.01 -1.19
C ARG A 138 29.41 -17.28 -1.85
#